data_AF-A0A2E2FDZ8-F1
#
_entry.id   AF-A0A2E2FDZ8-F1
#
_cell.length_a   1.000
_cell.length_b   1.000
_cell.length_c   1.000
_cell.angle_alpha   90.00
_cell.angle_beta   90.00
_cell.angle_gamma   90.00
#
_symmetry.space_group_name_H-M   'P 1'
#
loop_
_entity.id
_entity.type
_entity.pdbx_description
1 polymer ?
#
loop_
_entity_poly.entity_id
_entity_poly.type
_entity_poly.pdbx_seq_one_letter_code
_entity_poly.pdbx_strand_id
1 'polypeptide(L)'
;MNTVKIKINPSDFSFEEVKNDEEIRLIAFEYLIPRPVFPPVKRISKLYCVKGDLRPSALKYNLLNFIFCWIGLPFGPVSAYAAFLKNKQGIDFTIDAKFNLKKEDFDNGFVTIDKLEEIFVHPDKSTLKELSKALKKFAHTNGAFEMNPIVGLNIESETPSYFIGIAEADFEKSNQILELIYKYFYKHTKFTIVSLDERSELLDKLKKQGEEITIK
;
A
#
# COMPACT_ATOMS: atom_id res chain seq x y z
N MET A 1 3.51 -3.58 -16.85
CA MET A 1 2.38 -3.02 -16.07
C MET A 1 1.34 -2.49 -17.04
N ASN A 2 0.04 -2.69 -16.77
CA ASN A 2 -1.02 -2.17 -17.64
C ASN A 2 -1.35 -0.73 -17.24
N THR A 3 -1.39 0.19 -18.21
CA THR A 3 -1.86 1.56 -18.03
C THR A 3 -3.29 1.57 -17.46
N VAL A 4 -3.51 2.33 -16.38
CA VAL A 4 -4.84 2.47 -15.77
C VAL A 4 -5.30 3.93 -15.86
N LYS A 5 -6.45 4.15 -16.51
CA LYS A 5 -7.11 5.45 -16.57
C LYS A 5 -8.16 5.58 -15.46
N ILE A 6 -8.00 6.55 -14.58
CA ILE A 6 -8.89 6.78 -13.43
C ILE A 6 -9.51 8.17 -13.55
N LYS A 7 -10.83 8.28 -13.36
CA LYS A 7 -11.50 9.59 -13.29
C LYS A 7 -11.07 10.33 -12.03
N ILE A 8 -10.85 11.63 -12.14
CA ILE A 8 -10.59 12.52 -11.00
C ILE A 8 -11.74 13.52 -10.82
N ASN A 9 -11.94 14.00 -9.61
CA ASN A 9 -12.86 15.08 -9.28
C ASN A 9 -12.05 16.28 -8.79
N PRO A 10 -11.64 17.19 -9.68
CA PRO A 10 -10.79 18.32 -9.33
C PRO A 10 -11.59 19.53 -8.81
N SER A 11 -12.90 19.37 -8.51
CA SER A 11 -13.93 20.43 -8.50
C SER A 11 -13.59 21.73 -7.76
N ASP A 12 -12.63 21.69 -6.83
CA ASP A 12 -12.30 22.80 -5.94
C ASP A 12 -10.81 23.20 -6.01
N PHE A 13 -10.01 22.61 -6.92
CA PHE A 13 -8.57 22.81 -6.99
C PHE A 13 -8.07 23.00 -8.44
N SER A 14 -7.08 23.85 -8.61
CA SER A 14 -6.31 23.99 -9.85
C SER A 14 -5.30 22.86 -10.02
N PHE A 15 -4.82 22.68 -11.25
CA PHE A 15 -3.78 21.68 -11.55
C PHE A 15 -2.51 21.91 -10.71
N GLU A 16 -2.06 23.16 -10.58
CA GLU A 16 -0.84 23.48 -9.84
C GLU A 16 -0.98 23.21 -8.35
N GLU A 17 -2.15 23.48 -7.77
CA GLU A 17 -2.44 23.12 -6.38
C GLU A 17 -2.38 21.60 -6.21
N VAL A 18 -3.10 20.83 -7.03
CA VAL A 18 -3.11 19.36 -6.92
C VAL A 18 -1.72 18.76 -7.16
N LYS A 19 -0.89 19.35 -8.04
CA LYS A 19 0.46 18.83 -8.34
C LYS A 19 1.45 19.11 -7.22
N ASN A 20 1.42 20.32 -6.65
CA ASN A 20 2.51 20.83 -5.80
C ASN A 20 2.15 20.91 -4.30
N ASP A 21 0.87 20.99 -3.93
CA ASP A 21 0.46 21.06 -2.52
C ASP A 21 0.48 19.66 -1.90
N GLU A 22 1.38 19.41 -0.95
CA GLU A 22 1.51 18.14 -0.24
C GLU A 22 0.28 17.80 0.62
N GLU A 23 -0.49 18.79 1.06
CA GLU A 23 -1.68 18.58 1.88
C GLU A 23 -2.89 18.07 1.07
N ILE A 24 -2.86 18.23 -0.26
CA ILE A 24 -3.89 17.70 -1.15
C ILE A 24 -3.62 16.22 -1.40
N ARG A 25 -4.58 15.39 -1.03
CA ARG A 25 -4.57 13.95 -1.28
C ARG A 25 -5.51 13.58 -2.43
N LEU A 26 -5.18 12.52 -3.16
CA LEU A 26 -6.04 11.92 -4.17
C LEU A 26 -6.54 10.56 -3.66
N ILE A 27 -7.76 10.56 -3.13
CA ILE A 27 -8.31 9.41 -2.40
C ILE A 27 -9.43 8.75 -3.21
N ALA A 28 -9.42 7.42 -3.28
CA ALA A 28 -10.52 6.61 -3.79
C ALA A 28 -11.27 5.91 -2.65
N PHE A 29 -12.50 5.50 -2.91
CA PHE A 29 -13.32 4.70 -2.00
C PHE A 29 -13.74 3.40 -2.66
N GLU A 30 -13.68 2.30 -1.91
CA GLU A 30 -14.15 0.99 -2.34
C GLU A 30 -15.68 0.97 -2.31
N TYR A 31 -16.28 0.54 -3.42
CA TYR A 31 -17.69 0.23 -3.48
C TYR A 31 -17.94 -1.18 -4.04
N LEU A 32 -19.04 -1.77 -3.59
CA LEU A 32 -19.41 -3.14 -3.89
C LEU A 32 -20.50 -3.15 -4.96
N ILE A 33 -20.36 -4.03 -5.95
CA ILE A 33 -21.44 -4.38 -6.85
C ILE A 33 -21.97 -5.74 -6.38
N PRO A 34 -23.21 -5.79 -5.87
CA PRO A 34 -23.75 -7.02 -5.30
C PRO A 34 -23.93 -8.06 -6.40
N ARG A 35 -23.67 -9.32 -6.04
CA ARG A 35 -23.94 -10.48 -6.89
C ARG A 35 -24.70 -11.51 -6.05
N PRO A 36 -25.89 -11.95 -6.47
CA PRO A 36 -26.56 -13.05 -5.79
C PRO A 36 -25.67 -14.30 -5.81
N VAL A 37 -25.55 -15.01 -4.69
CA VAL A 37 -24.88 -16.33 -4.58
C VAL A 37 -23.34 -16.30 -4.77
N PHE A 38 -22.75 -15.18 -5.18
CA PHE A 38 -21.30 -15.03 -5.36
C PHE A 38 -20.74 -13.88 -4.52
N PRO A 39 -19.44 -13.89 -4.20
CA PRO A 39 -18.80 -12.72 -3.60
C PRO A 39 -19.03 -11.45 -4.45
N PRO A 40 -19.37 -10.31 -3.82
CA PRO A 40 -19.60 -9.07 -4.54
C PRO A 40 -18.33 -8.60 -5.23
N VAL A 41 -18.51 -7.91 -6.34
CA VAL A 41 -17.39 -7.36 -7.10
C VAL A 41 -16.96 -6.05 -6.45
N LYS A 42 -15.67 -5.95 -6.11
CA LYS A 42 -15.08 -4.73 -5.58
C LYS A 42 -14.67 -3.78 -6.72
N ARG A 43 -14.95 -2.50 -6.54
CA ARG A 43 -14.57 -1.42 -7.45
C ARG A 43 -14.09 -0.23 -6.65
N ILE A 44 -13.31 0.64 -7.29
CA ILE A 44 -12.87 1.91 -6.72
C ILE A 44 -13.64 3.06 -7.38
N SER A 45 -13.95 4.08 -6.59
CA SER A 45 -14.55 5.31 -7.08
C SER A 45 -13.60 6.09 -8.00
N LYS A 46 -14.09 7.24 -8.51
CA LYS A 46 -13.19 8.30 -8.97
C LYS A 46 -12.26 8.76 -7.82
N LEU A 47 -11.12 9.34 -8.16
CA LEU A 47 -10.24 9.99 -7.19
C LEU A 47 -10.84 11.33 -6.79
N TYR A 48 -10.91 11.56 -5.49
CA TYR A 48 -11.31 12.83 -4.90
C TYR A 48 -10.06 13.60 -4.49
N CYS A 49 -9.91 14.83 -5.00
CA CYS A 49 -8.92 15.76 -4.48
C CYS A 49 -9.46 16.29 -3.16
N VAL A 50 -8.71 16.10 -2.08
CA VAL A 50 -9.18 16.40 -0.72
C VAL A 50 -8.07 17.07 0.08
N LYS A 51 -8.42 18.20 0.68
CA LYS A 51 -7.61 18.91 1.66
C LYS A 51 -8.39 18.92 2.98
N GLY A 52 -7.97 18.08 3.94
CA GLY A 52 -8.67 17.89 5.22
C GLY A 52 -9.59 16.66 5.27
N ASP A 53 -10.85 16.85 5.67
CA ASP A 53 -11.73 15.78 6.15
C ASP A 53 -12.32 14.89 5.03
N LEU A 54 -12.03 13.60 5.10
CA LEU A 54 -12.48 12.58 4.16
C LEU A 54 -13.89 12.05 4.45
N ARG A 55 -14.42 12.33 5.65
CA ARG A 55 -15.66 11.73 6.17
C ARG A 55 -16.87 11.87 5.24
N PRO A 56 -17.16 13.03 4.61
CA PRO A 56 -18.34 13.17 3.76
C PRO A 56 -18.35 12.19 2.58
N SER A 57 -17.20 12.06 1.90
CA SER A 57 -17.04 11.15 0.77
C SER A 57 -17.05 9.69 1.21
N ALA A 58 -16.39 9.37 2.34
CA ALA A 58 -16.40 8.02 2.91
C ALA A 58 -17.83 7.56 3.29
N LEU A 59 -18.62 8.44 3.92
CA LEU A 59 -19.99 8.13 4.34
C LEU A 59 -20.88 7.78 3.14
N LYS A 60 -20.76 8.51 2.03
CA LYS A 60 -21.51 8.22 0.81
C LYS A 60 -21.29 6.79 0.31
N TYR A 61 -20.04 6.36 0.21
CA TYR A 61 -19.71 5.01 -0.29
C TYR A 61 -20.01 3.92 0.74
N ASN A 62 -19.87 4.21 2.03
CA ASN A 62 -20.25 3.29 3.09
C ASN A 62 -21.77 3.05 3.14
N LEU A 63 -22.57 4.11 2.94
CA LEU A 63 -24.02 3.98 2.83
C LEU A 63 -24.42 3.14 1.61
N LEU A 64 -23.78 3.38 0.47
CA LEU A 64 -24.00 2.58 -0.75
C LEU A 64 -23.68 1.10 -0.51
N ASN A 65 -22.53 0.80 0.12
CA ASN A 65 -22.12 -0.55 0.46
C ASN A 65 -23.08 -1.23 1.44
N PHE A 66 -23.62 -0.47 2.40
CA PHE A 66 -24.63 -0.97 3.33
C PHE A 66 -25.94 -1.34 2.62
N ILE A 67 -26.41 -0.54 1.67
CA ILE A 67 -27.61 -0.88 0.89
C ILE A 67 -27.37 -2.13 0.05
N PHE A 68 -26.22 -2.20 -0.63
CA PHE A 68 -25.90 -3.33 -1.49
C PHE A 68 -25.59 -4.64 -0.75
N CYS A 69 -25.23 -4.58 0.54
CA CYS A 69 -24.95 -5.79 1.31
C CYS A 69 -26.18 -6.70 1.43
N TRP A 70 -27.38 -6.12 1.51
CA TRP A 70 -28.65 -6.85 1.60
C TRP A 70 -29.00 -7.61 0.32
N ILE A 71 -28.51 -7.12 -0.82
CA ILE A 71 -28.75 -7.73 -2.14
C ILE A 71 -27.72 -8.83 -2.44
N GLY A 72 -26.55 -8.80 -1.78
CA GLY A 72 -25.43 -9.70 -2.02
C GLY A 72 -25.33 -10.89 -1.06
N LEU A 73 -26.42 -11.33 -0.43
CA LEU A 73 -26.37 -12.43 0.53
C LEU A 73 -25.88 -13.75 -0.11
N PRO A 74 -25.13 -14.58 0.64
CA PRO A 74 -24.71 -14.40 2.03
C PRO A 74 -23.40 -13.59 2.21
N PHE A 75 -22.67 -13.28 1.14
CA PHE A 75 -21.32 -12.69 1.20
C PHE A 75 -21.28 -11.16 1.37
N GLY A 76 -22.42 -10.50 1.15
CA GLY A 76 -22.59 -9.05 1.21
C GLY A 76 -22.14 -8.43 2.53
N PRO A 77 -22.63 -8.89 3.70
CA PRO A 77 -22.29 -8.29 5.00
C PRO A 77 -20.79 -8.29 5.31
N VAL A 78 -20.12 -9.42 5.10
CA VAL A 78 -18.66 -9.56 5.34
C VAL A 78 -17.88 -8.59 4.44
N SER A 79 -18.27 -8.53 3.17
CA SER A 79 -17.62 -7.64 2.20
C SER A 79 -17.86 -6.17 2.50
N ALA A 80 -19.07 -5.81 2.93
CA ALA A 80 -19.43 -4.44 3.30
C ALA A 80 -18.67 -3.97 4.55
N TYR A 81 -18.48 -4.83 5.54
CA TYR A 81 -17.65 -4.52 6.70
C TYR A 81 -16.19 -4.28 6.32
N ALA A 82 -15.62 -5.13 5.46
CA ALA A 82 -14.25 -4.93 4.96
C ALA A 82 -14.11 -3.62 4.18
N ALA A 83 -15.06 -3.30 3.30
CA ALA A 83 -15.08 -2.04 2.55
C ALA A 83 -15.23 -0.83 3.47
N PHE A 84 -16.07 -0.92 4.51
CA PHE A 84 -16.21 0.13 5.53
C PHE A 84 -14.89 0.44 6.23
N LEU A 85 -14.14 -0.60 6.65
CA LEU A 85 -12.84 -0.41 7.29
C LEU A 85 -11.85 0.31 6.37
N LYS A 86 -11.78 -0.10 5.10
CA LYS A 86 -10.92 0.55 4.09
C LYS A 86 -11.31 2.01 3.85
N ASN A 87 -12.61 2.28 3.70
CA ASN A 87 -13.12 3.61 3.40
C ASN A 87 -12.97 4.61 4.55
N LYS A 88 -12.67 4.18 5.78
CA LYS A 88 -12.41 5.11 6.90
C LYS A 88 -11.25 6.06 6.60
N GLN A 89 -10.19 5.54 5.98
CA GLN A 89 -9.03 6.31 5.55
C GLN A 89 -9.05 6.57 4.04
N GLY A 90 -9.86 5.80 3.30
CA GLY A 90 -9.84 5.79 1.85
C GLY A 90 -8.60 5.06 1.33
N ILE A 91 -8.56 4.82 0.03
CA ILE A 91 -7.41 4.26 -0.65
C ILE A 91 -6.62 5.45 -1.21
N ASP A 92 -5.42 5.65 -0.71
CA ASP A 92 -4.58 6.76 -1.11
C ASP A 92 -3.85 6.44 -2.42
N PHE A 93 -4.03 7.29 -3.43
CA PHE A 93 -3.35 7.23 -4.72
C PHE A 93 -2.48 8.49 -4.94
N THR A 94 -2.25 9.29 -3.90
CA THR A 94 -1.65 10.63 -4.02
C THR A 94 -0.30 10.59 -4.73
N ILE A 95 0.59 9.68 -4.32
CA ILE A 95 1.95 9.59 -4.86
C ILE A 95 1.90 9.24 -6.36
N ASP A 96 1.24 8.14 -6.70
CA ASP A 96 1.14 7.69 -8.09
C ASP A 96 0.37 8.67 -8.97
N ALA A 97 -0.77 9.16 -8.49
CA ALA A 97 -1.59 10.08 -9.25
C ALA A 97 -0.87 11.40 -9.49
N LYS A 98 -0.23 12.00 -8.47
CA LYS A 98 0.57 13.22 -8.65
C LYS A 98 1.76 12.99 -9.56
N PHE A 99 2.47 11.88 -9.43
CA PHE A 99 3.60 11.55 -10.30
C PHE A 99 3.18 11.53 -11.78
N ASN A 100 2.07 10.85 -12.08
CA ASN A 100 1.58 10.70 -13.45
C ASN A 100 0.70 11.86 -13.95
N LEU A 101 0.32 12.81 -13.08
CA LEU A 101 -0.63 13.87 -13.45
C LEU A 101 -0.05 14.79 -14.54
N LYS A 102 -0.75 14.85 -15.67
CA LYS A 102 -0.52 15.77 -16.79
C LYS A 102 -1.63 16.81 -16.84
N LYS A 103 -1.31 18.03 -17.28
CA LYS A 103 -2.27 19.14 -17.35
C LYS A 103 -3.48 18.81 -18.23
N GLU A 104 -3.23 18.23 -19.40
CA GLU A 104 -4.27 17.80 -20.35
C GLU A 104 -5.21 16.76 -19.75
N ASP A 105 -4.67 15.75 -19.06
CA ASP A 105 -5.46 14.71 -18.39
C ASP A 105 -6.34 15.31 -17.29
N PHE A 106 -5.78 16.23 -16.50
CA PHE A 106 -6.46 16.92 -15.42
C PHE A 106 -7.64 17.74 -15.92
N ASP A 107 -7.44 18.54 -16.97
CA ASP A 107 -8.47 19.38 -17.58
C ASP A 107 -9.60 18.53 -18.18
N ASN A 108 -9.30 17.30 -18.60
CA ASN A 108 -10.29 16.32 -19.05
C ASN A 108 -10.88 15.46 -17.91
N GLY A 109 -10.53 15.71 -16.66
CA GLY A 109 -11.09 15.03 -15.49
C GLY A 109 -10.62 13.59 -15.30
N PHE A 110 -9.41 13.24 -15.73
CA PHE A 110 -8.80 11.94 -15.45
C PHE A 110 -7.32 12.03 -15.08
N VAL A 111 -6.76 10.91 -14.65
CA VAL A 111 -5.32 10.66 -14.55
C VAL A 111 -5.02 9.30 -15.15
N THR A 112 -3.95 9.22 -15.91
CA THR A 112 -3.47 7.98 -16.52
C THR A 112 -2.26 7.50 -15.74
N ILE A 113 -2.39 6.42 -14.97
CA ILE A 113 -1.28 5.84 -14.21
C ILE A 113 -0.54 4.87 -15.14
N ASP A 114 0.62 5.31 -15.61
CA ASP A 114 1.51 4.54 -16.49
C ASP A 114 2.68 3.92 -15.70
N LYS A 115 3.15 4.60 -14.65
CA LYS A 115 4.24 4.16 -13.77
C LYS A 115 3.80 4.22 -12.30
N LEU A 116 4.08 3.18 -11.51
CA LEU A 116 3.96 3.26 -10.06
C LEU A 116 5.19 3.97 -9.50
N GLU A 117 4.93 5.03 -8.75
CA GLU A 117 5.94 5.67 -7.94
C GLU A 117 5.99 5.04 -6.54
N GLU A 118 4.84 4.68 -5.99
CA GLU A 118 4.70 3.87 -4.77
C GLU A 118 4.72 2.38 -5.11
N ILE A 119 5.83 1.71 -4.78
CA ILE A 119 6.03 0.28 -5.07
C ILE A 119 6.21 -0.56 -3.82
N PHE A 120 6.43 0.08 -2.66
CA PHE A 120 6.44 -0.57 -1.36
C PHE A 120 5.29 -0.07 -0.50
N VAL A 121 4.59 -1.02 0.12
CA VAL A 121 3.57 -0.75 1.14
C VAL A 121 4.06 -1.27 2.48
N HIS A 122 3.72 -0.58 3.56
CA HIS A 122 4.06 -1.01 4.91
C HIS A 122 3.44 -2.40 5.20
N PRO A 123 4.20 -3.35 5.76
CA PRO A 123 3.63 -4.62 6.20
C PRO A 123 2.56 -4.40 7.26
N ASP A 124 1.56 -5.29 7.33
CA ASP A 124 0.54 -5.19 8.36
C ASP A 124 1.14 -5.40 9.76
N LYS A 125 0.41 -4.95 10.80
CA LYS A 125 0.88 -5.00 12.19
C LYS A 125 1.25 -6.40 12.66
N SER A 126 0.57 -7.45 12.18
CA SER A 126 0.88 -8.83 12.55
C SER A 126 2.19 -9.27 11.90
N THR A 127 2.36 -8.97 10.61
CA THR A 127 3.59 -9.25 9.87
C THR A 127 4.79 -8.52 10.49
N LEU A 128 4.67 -7.22 10.77
CA LEU A 128 5.73 -6.45 11.45
C LEU A 128 6.12 -7.05 12.80
N LYS A 129 5.13 -7.50 13.58
CA LYS A 129 5.37 -8.11 14.89
C LYS A 129 6.17 -9.41 14.76
N GLU A 130 5.80 -10.29 13.85
CA GLU A 130 6.53 -11.56 13.65
C GLU A 130 7.92 -11.34 13.03
N LEU A 131 8.07 -10.41 12.08
CA LEU A 131 9.37 -10.02 11.55
C LEU A 131 10.27 -9.45 12.65
N SER A 132 9.75 -8.54 13.47
CA SER A 132 10.51 -7.96 14.59
C SER A 132 10.97 -9.03 15.58
N LYS A 133 10.15 -10.04 15.88
CA LYS A 133 10.58 -11.18 16.72
C LYS A 133 11.71 -11.98 16.07
N ALA A 134 11.60 -12.31 14.78
CA ALA A 134 12.62 -13.04 14.06
C ALA A 134 13.96 -12.27 14.06
N LEU A 135 13.93 -10.99 13.67
CA LEU A 135 15.13 -10.15 13.60
C LEU A 135 15.75 -9.89 14.98
N LYS A 136 14.95 -9.66 16.03
CA LYS A 136 15.46 -9.55 17.41
C LYS A 136 16.13 -10.82 17.89
N LYS A 137 15.55 -11.98 17.57
CA LYS A 137 16.15 -13.27 17.92
C LYS A 137 17.48 -13.48 17.19
N PHE A 138 17.58 -13.07 15.93
CA PHE A 138 18.84 -13.07 15.19
C PHE A 138 19.89 -12.17 15.86
N ALA A 139 19.51 -10.93 16.18
CA ALA A 139 20.41 -9.94 16.76
C ALA A 139 20.95 -10.38 18.14
N HIS A 140 20.11 -11.02 18.96
CA HIS A 140 20.53 -11.56 20.26
C HIS A 140 21.59 -12.67 20.11
N THR A 141 21.57 -13.44 19.02
CA THR A 141 22.53 -14.54 18.81
C THR A 141 23.79 -14.10 18.06
N ASN A 142 23.68 -13.13 17.15
CA ASN A 142 24.73 -12.81 16.18
C ASN A 142 25.31 -11.39 16.31
N GLY A 143 24.88 -10.64 17.33
CA GLY A 143 25.20 -9.23 17.51
C GLY A 143 24.10 -8.31 16.96
N ALA A 144 24.05 -7.08 17.44
CA ALA A 144 23.14 -6.07 16.92
C ALA A 144 23.43 -5.79 15.45
N PHE A 145 22.38 -5.49 14.68
CA PHE A 145 22.54 -5.01 13.30
C PHE A 145 23.28 -3.67 13.31
N GLU A 146 24.08 -3.42 12.27
CA GLU A 146 24.78 -2.14 12.11
C GLU A 146 23.79 -0.97 11.94
N MET A 147 22.68 -1.25 11.24
CA MET A 147 21.54 -0.35 11.11
C MET A 147 20.24 -1.11 11.32
N ASN A 148 19.19 -0.40 11.74
CA ASN A 148 17.87 -1.03 11.84
C ASN A 148 17.42 -1.52 10.45
N PRO A 149 16.94 -2.78 10.35
CA PRO A 149 16.40 -3.29 9.10
C PRO A 149 15.17 -2.50 8.63
N ILE A 150 15.06 -2.28 7.32
CA ILE A 150 13.90 -1.61 6.70
C ILE A 150 13.09 -2.64 5.93
N VAL A 151 11.76 -2.66 6.10
CA VAL A 151 10.89 -3.66 5.44
C VAL A 151 9.78 -3.00 4.65
N GLY A 152 9.56 -3.48 3.42
CA GLY A 152 8.43 -3.09 2.59
C GLY A 152 7.85 -4.28 1.81
N LEU A 153 6.54 -4.30 1.59
CA LEU A 153 5.89 -5.23 0.67
C LEU A 153 5.95 -4.67 -0.75
N ASN A 154 6.70 -5.31 -1.65
CA ASN A 154 6.74 -4.92 -3.05
C ASN A 154 5.43 -5.30 -3.75
N ILE A 155 4.72 -4.29 -4.27
CA ILE A 155 3.43 -4.43 -4.97
C ILE A 155 3.54 -4.29 -6.50
N GLU A 156 4.73 -3.99 -7.04
CA GLU A 156 4.97 -3.86 -8.48
C GLU A 156 4.99 -5.24 -9.16
N SER A 157 5.50 -6.25 -8.47
CA SER A 157 5.62 -7.63 -8.99
C SER A 157 4.29 -8.40 -8.96
N GLU A 158 4.07 -9.30 -9.92
CA GLU A 158 2.86 -10.16 -9.98
C GLU A 158 2.66 -11.01 -8.72
N THR A 159 3.75 -11.40 -8.06
CA THR A 159 3.70 -12.09 -6.76
C THR A 159 4.31 -11.19 -5.68
N PRO A 160 3.49 -10.54 -4.85
CA PRO A 160 3.98 -9.66 -3.80
C PRO A 160 5.01 -10.38 -2.92
N SER A 161 6.09 -9.67 -2.62
CA SER A 161 7.18 -10.18 -1.79
C SER A 161 7.67 -9.12 -0.84
N TYR A 162 8.04 -9.53 0.37
CA TYR A 162 8.60 -8.63 1.37
C TYR A 162 10.09 -8.44 1.11
N PHE A 163 10.51 -7.20 0.94
CA PHE A 163 11.90 -6.82 0.87
C PHE A 163 12.36 -6.38 2.26
N ILE A 164 13.52 -6.89 2.67
CA ILE A 164 14.17 -6.56 3.95
C ILE A 164 15.53 -5.99 3.61
N GLY A 165 15.65 -4.67 3.73
CA GLY A 165 16.92 -3.96 3.61
C GLY A 165 17.71 -4.06 4.91
N ILE A 166 18.97 -4.46 4.80
CA ILE A 166 19.94 -4.50 5.90
C ILE A 166 21.26 -3.87 5.44
N ALA A 167 22.14 -3.51 6.38
CA ALA A 167 23.50 -3.06 6.05
C ALA A 167 24.29 -4.16 5.34
N GLU A 168 25.26 -3.77 4.51
CA GLU A 168 26.15 -4.67 3.79
C GLU A 168 26.90 -5.63 4.74
N ALA A 169 27.32 -5.16 5.92
CA ALA A 169 28.00 -5.99 6.92
C ALA A 169 27.13 -7.16 7.44
N ASP A 170 25.81 -6.99 7.46
CA ASP A 170 24.87 -8.03 7.88
C ASP A 170 24.41 -8.92 6.70
N PHE A 171 24.70 -8.51 5.46
CA PHE A 171 24.24 -9.17 4.24
C PHE A 171 24.84 -10.56 4.05
N GLU A 172 26.06 -10.80 4.51
CA GLU A 172 26.69 -12.14 4.51
C GLU A 172 25.86 -13.17 5.30
N LYS A 173 25.09 -12.71 6.29
CA LYS A 173 24.23 -13.56 7.14
C LYS A 173 22.79 -13.64 6.63
N SER A 174 22.49 -13.11 5.45
CA SER A 174 21.16 -13.07 4.84
C SER A 174 20.44 -14.43 4.84
N ASN A 175 21.14 -15.52 4.47
CA ASN A 175 20.55 -16.86 4.48
C ASN A 175 20.08 -17.29 5.87
N GLN A 176 20.86 -17.00 6.92
CA GLN A 176 20.50 -17.33 8.30
C GLN A 176 19.30 -16.49 8.78
N ILE A 177 19.25 -15.22 8.37
CA ILE A 177 18.12 -14.33 8.66
C ILE A 177 16.85 -14.89 7.99
N LEU A 178 16.92 -15.26 6.70
CA LEU A 178 15.79 -15.86 5.98
C LEU A 178 15.31 -17.15 6.62
N GLU A 179 16.23 -18.07 6.96
CA GLU A 179 15.89 -19.31 7.65
C GLU A 179 15.15 -19.06 8.97
N LEU A 180 15.57 -18.03 9.72
CA LEU A 180 14.91 -17.66 10.96
C LEU A 180 13.51 -17.08 10.71
N ILE A 181 13.36 -16.21 9.70
CA ILE A 181 12.07 -15.65 9.30
C ILE A 181 11.09 -16.77 8.91
N TYR A 182 11.52 -17.73 8.09
CA TYR A 182 10.66 -18.84 7.66
C TYR A 182 10.23 -19.80 8.79
N LYS A 183 10.78 -19.67 10.01
CA LYS A 183 10.24 -20.36 11.21
C LYS A 183 8.95 -19.72 11.73
N TYR A 184 8.70 -18.44 11.42
CA TYR A 184 7.54 -17.67 11.88
C TYR A 184 6.48 -17.46 10.79
N PHE A 185 6.84 -17.65 9.53
CA PHE A 185 5.97 -17.39 8.38
C PHE A 185 5.67 -18.65 7.58
N TYR A 186 4.51 -18.65 6.91
CA TYR A 186 4.17 -19.73 5.98
C TYR A 186 5.09 -19.72 4.76
N LYS A 187 5.34 -20.92 4.20
CA LYS A 187 6.22 -21.13 3.04
C LYS A 187 5.83 -20.36 1.77
N HIS A 188 4.57 -19.93 1.65
CA HIS A 188 4.10 -19.18 0.49
C HIS A 188 4.39 -17.67 0.60
N THR A 189 4.75 -17.18 1.79
CA THR A 189 5.17 -15.78 1.98
C THR A 189 6.60 -15.63 1.47
N LYS A 190 6.81 -14.81 0.44
CA LYS A 190 8.14 -14.61 -0.14
C LYS A 190 8.86 -13.47 0.55
N PHE A 191 10.12 -13.72 0.92
CA PHE A 191 11.03 -12.72 1.49
C PHE A 191 12.29 -12.61 0.64
N THR A 192 12.75 -11.38 0.44
CA THR A 192 13.99 -11.03 -0.27
C THR A 192 14.80 -10.12 0.63
N ILE A 193 16.06 -10.48 0.90
CA ILE A 193 16.99 -9.61 1.62
C ILE A 193 17.82 -8.84 0.59
N VAL A 194 18.00 -7.55 0.84
CA VAL A 194 18.78 -6.66 -0.02
C VAL A 194 19.75 -5.83 0.82
N SER A 195 20.92 -5.51 0.26
CA SER A 195 21.86 -4.59 0.89
C SER A 195 21.36 -3.15 0.70
N LEU A 196 21.38 -2.37 1.78
CA LEU A 196 21.02 -0.94 1.74
C LEU A 196 22.14 -0.06 1.19
N ASP A 197 23.36 -0.57 1.05
CA ASP A 197 24.51 0.18 0.52
C ASP A 197 24.56 0.20 -1.01
N GLU A 198 23.85 -0.72 -1.66
CA GLU A 198 23.70 -0.74 -3.11
C GLU A 198 22.90 0.48 -3.61
N ARG A 199 23.32 1.03 -4.75
CA ARG A 199 22.63 2.14 -5.42
C ARG A 199 21.68 1.62 -6.48
N SER A 200 20.38 1.61 -6.19
CA SER A 200 19.33 1.34 -7.18
C SER A 200 18.05 2.13 -6.86
N GLU A 201 17.27 2.44 -7.90
CA GLU A 201 15.97 3.12 -7.75
C GLU A 201 15.03 2.33 -6.83
N LEU A 202 15.09 1.00 -6.87
CA LEU A 202 14.31 0.12 -5.99
C LEU A 202 14.67 0.32 -4.52
N LEU A 203 15.96 0.41 -4.20
CA LEU A 203 16.43 0.57 -2.82
C LEU A 203 16.17 1.96 -2.27
N ASP A 204 16.31 2.99 -3.09
CA ASP A 204 15.94 4.35 -2.72
C ASP A 204 14.45 4.44 -2.39
N LYS A 205 13.60 3.74 -3.17
CA LYS A 205 12.17 3.60 -2.88
C LYS A 205 11.92 2.82 -1.59
N LEU A 206 12.63 1.70 -1.35
CA LEU A 206 12.50 0.94 -0.10
C LEU A 206 12.88 1.78 1.13
N LYS A 207 13.97 2.56 1.06
CA LYS A 207 14.39 3.45 2.16
C LYS A 207 13.35 4.53 2.46
N LYS A 208 12.67 5.04 1.43
CA LYS A 208 11.67 6.11 1.55
C LYS A 208 10.29 5.60 1.97
N GLN A 209 9.90 4.41 1.52
CA GLN A 209 8.53 3.86 1.62
C GLN A 209 8.43 2.67 2.58
N GLY A 210 9.55 2.12 3.04
CA GLY A 210 9.59 0.98 3.96
C GLY A 210 9.45 1.41 5.42
N GLU A 211 9.09 0.44 6.26
CA GLU A 211 9.01 0.60 7.71
C GLU A 211 10.32 0.16 8.36
N GLU A 212 10.94 1.04 9.15
CA GLU A 212 12.13 0.72 9.94
C GLU A 212 11.77 -0.13 11.17
N ILE A 213 12.38 -1.30 11.30
CA ILE A 213 12.18 -2.18 12.46
C ILE A 213 13.23 -1.85 13.50
N THR A 214 12.80 -1.19 14.58
CA THR A 214 13.67 -0.91 15.72
C THR A 214 14.02 -2.19 16.48
N ILE A 215 15.29 -2.55 16.48
CA ILE A 215 15.85 -3.69 17.20
C ILE A 215 16.57 -3.15 18.43
N LYS A 216 15.78 -2.85 19.48
CA LYS A 216 16.29 -2.68 20.85
C LYS A 216 16.35 -4.02 21.55
#